data_AF-A0A367WI48-F1
#
_entry.id   AF-A0A367WI48-F1
#
_cell.length_a   1.000
_cell.length_b   1.000
_cell.length_c   1.000
_cell.angle_alpha   90.00
_cell.angle_beta   90.00
_cell.angle_gamma   90.00
#
_symmetry.space_group_name_H-M   'P 1'
#
loop_
_entity.id
_entity.type
_entity.pdbx_description
1 polymer ?
#
loop_
_entity_poly.entity_id
_entity_poly.type
_entity_poly.pdbx_seq_one_letter_code
_entity_poly.pdbx_strand_id
1 'polypeptide(L)'
;MNIEHQARLDLGQDYIAILPGCAQPVSLAIAKFRTCWGPYSAFSRRYPILRLIQELIDPAIAEYMDSLPNSYKNYVAGSGSGVGFSEIIRLIGLEAMVRMQRQLLRQFIKTSDEQTQRDQCFVATIESLIELTWDCACKRPKKSTATKGVNLNVQRKHNFCEFCGNLTEYSKFMLTVEQRKTNEVELIDHKKLGSGPINFRS
;
A
#
# COMPACT_ATOMS: atom_id res chain seq x y z
N MET A 1 13.33 26.26 -12.15
CA MET A 1 12.14 25.45 -11.84
C MET A 1 12.55 24.42 -10.80
N ASN A 2 11.84 24.39 -9.67
CA ASN A 2 12.21 23.63 -8.47
C ASN A 2 12.16 22.11 -8.77
N ILE A 3 13.26 21.38 -8.54
CA ILE A 3 13.39 19.94 -8.84
C ILE A 3 12.23 19.13 -8.22
N GLU A 4 11.77 19.54 -7.04
CA GLU A 4 10.61 18.96 -6.35
C GLU A 4 9.28 19.21 -7.07
N HIS A 5 9.10 20.38 -7.69
CA HIS A 5 7.90 20.69 -8.47
C HIS A 5 7.84 19.84 -9.74
N GLN A 6 8.99 19.62 -10.41
CA GLN A 6 9.06 18.75 -11.57
C GLN A 6 8.81 17.29 -11.19
N ALA A 7 9.42 16.80 -10.12
CA ALA A 7 9.19 15.44 -9.62
C ALA A 7 7.72 15.19 -9.25
N ARG A 8 7.03 16.19 -8.68
CA ARG A 8 5.60 16.11 -8.36
C ARG A 8 4.71 16.02 -9.59
N LEU A 9 5.08 16.72 -10.67
CA LEU A 9 4.38 16.64 -11.95
C LEU A 9 4.61 15.29 -12.63
N ASP A 10 5.85 14.80 -12.63
CA ASP A 10 6.24 13.56 -13.31
C ASP A 10 5.65 12.31 -12.66
N LEU A 11 5.58 12.28 -11.32
CA LEU A 11 5.14 11.11 -10.55
C LEU A 11 3.63 11.12 -10.26
N GLY A 12 2.96 12.27 -10.29
CA GLY A 12 1.52 12.38 -10.07
C GLY A 12 1.04 11.69 -8.79
N GLN A 13 0.26 10.62 -8.92
CA GLN A 13 -0.26 9.83 -7.79
C GLN A 13 0.79 8.96 -7.08
N ASP A 14 1.95 8.77 -7.70
CA ASP A 14 3.09 8.02 -7.15
C ASP A 14 4.15 8.98 -6.54
N TYR A 15 3.74 10.21 -6.17
CA TYR A 15 4.61 11.16 -5.48
C TYR A 15 4.52 10.99 -3.96
N ILE A 16 5.64 10.62 -3.34
CA ILE A 16 5.77 10.56 -1.87
C ILE A 16 6.35 11.88 -1.37
N ALA A 17 5.77 12.57 -0.39
CA ALA A 17 6.34 13.82 0.12
C ALA A 17 7.63 13.59 0.93
N ILE A 18 8.61 14.48 0.79
CA ILE A 18 9.78 14.59 1.68
C ILE A 18 9.66 15.94 2.36
N LEU A 19 9.73 15.98 3.69
CA LEU A 19 9.61 17.22 4.42
C LEU A 19 10.91 18.04 4.35
N PRO A 20 10.82 19.38 4.29
CA PRO A 20 11.98 20.25 4.37
C PRO A 20 12.78 19.99 5.65
N GLY A 21 14.10 19.85 5.52
CA GLY A 21 14.98 19.56 6.66
C GLY A 21 15.14 18.07 6.98
N CYS A 22 14.51 17.18 6.21
CA CYS A 22 14.76 15.73 6.30
C CYS A 22 16.25 15.42 6.10
N ALA A 23 16.77 14.47 6.86
CA ALA A 23 18.17 14.06 6.81
C ALA A 23 18.58 13.63 5.40
N GLN A 24 19.81 13.97 5.00
CA GLN A 24 20.29 13.71 3.64
C GLN A 24 20.26 12.21 3.26
N PRO A 25 20.73 11.26 4.09
CA PRO A 25 20.69 9.83 3.72
C PRO A 25 19.25 9.35 3.46
N VAL A 26 18.31 9.77 4.31
CA VAL A 26 16.89 9.36 4.22
C VAL A 26 16.19 10.02 3.04
N SER A 27 16.37 11.33 2.84
CA SER A 27 15.77 12.04 1.71
C SER A 27 16.25 11.50 0.35
N LEU A 28 17.54 11.18 0.22
CA LEU A 28 18.09 10.54 -0.98
C LEU A 28 17.52 9.14 -1.19
N ALA A 29 17.34 8.36 -0.12
CA ALA A 29 16.75 7.04 -0.19
C ALA A 29 15.27 7.08 -0.62
N ILE A 30 14.48 8.02 -0.07
CA ILE A 30 13.08 8.25 -0.49
C ILE A 30 13.03 8.70 -1.95
N ALA A 31 13.94 9.59 -2.39
CA ALA A 31 14.01 10.02 -3.78
C ALA A 31 14.31 8.85 -4.74
N LYS A 32 15.21 7.93 -4.36
CA LYS A 32 15.44 6.69 -5.12
C LYS A 32 14.23 5.75 -5.07
N PHE A 33 13.57 5.64 -3.92
CA PHE A 33 12.35 4.84 -3.79
C PHE A 33 11.26 5.33 -4.76
N ARG A 34 11.09 6.65 -4.90
CA ARG A 34 10.15 7.28 -5.83
C ARG A 34 10.35 6.85 -7.29
N THR A 35 11.58 6.59 -7.73
CA THR A 35 11.84 6.16 -9.11
C THR A 35 11.60 4.66 -9.30
N CYS A 36 11.77 3.86 -8.26
CA CYS A 36 11.63 2.40 -8.32
C CYS A 36 10.19 1.91 -8.10
N TRP A 37 9.37 2.64 -7.35
CA TRP A 37 8.05 2.17 -6.93
C TRP A 37 6.90 2.43 -7.91
N GLY A 38 7.08 3.26 -8.96
CA GLY A 38 6.01 3.58 -9.92
C GLY A 38 5.44 2.35 -10.68
N PRO A 39 4.17 2.39 -11.13
CA PRO A 39 3.57 1.36 -11.96
C PRO A 39 4.34 1.28 -13.28
N TYR A 40 4.70 0.08 -13.71
CA TYR A 40 5.53 -0.23 -14.90
C TYR A 40 7.04 -0.13 -14.75
N SER A 41 7.60 0.16 -13.56
CA SER A 41 9.02 -0.15 -13.38
C SER A 41 9.21 -1.68 -13.52
N ALA A 42 10.24 -2.12 -14.25
CA ALA A 42 10.56 -3.56 -14.36
C ALA A 42 10.76 -4.21 -12.96
N PHE A 43 11.01 -3.37 -11.95
CA PHE A 43 11.12 -3.71 -10.54
C PHE A 43 9.78 -3.92 -9.83
N SER A 44 8.70 -3.22 -10.22
CA SER A 44 7.36 -3.35 -9.61
C SER A 44 6.75 -4.76 -9.75
N ARG A 45 7.15 -5.54 -10.76
CA ARG A 45 6.69 -6.92 -10.95
C ARG A 45 7.43 -7.95 -10.08
N ARG A 46 8.57 -7.59 -9.46
CA ARG A 46 9.50 -8.56 -8.83
C ARG A 46 9.83 -8.26 -7.36
N TYR A 47 9.55 -7.05 -6.88
CA TYR A 47 9.87 -6.63 -5.50
C TYR A 47 8.58 -6.28 -4.74
N PRO A 48 8.19 -7.07 -3.72
CA PRO A 48 7.20 -6.64 -2.72
C PRO A 48 7.64 -5.30 -2.16
N ILE A 49 6.72 -4.36 -1.94
CA ILE A 49 7.04 -3.01 -1.43
C ILE A 49 7.98 -3.02 -0.21
N LEU A 50 7.83 -4.04 0.65
CA LEU A 50 8.70 -4.29 1.81
C LEU A 50 10.16 -4.51 1.44
N ARG A 51 10.45 -5.17 0.31
CA ARG A 51 11.82 -5.42 -0.15
C ARG A 51 12.48 -4.13 -0.64
N LEU A 52 11.73 -3.23 -1.28
CA LEU A 52 12.23 -1.90 -1.64
C LEU A 52 12.54 -1.06 -0.38
N ILE A 53 11.70 -1.16 0.66
CA ILE A 53 11.98 -0.52 1.95
C ILE A 53 13.26 -1.11 2.56
N GLN A 54 13.37 -2.44 2.59
CA GLN A 54 14.54 -3.13 3.14
C GLN A 54 15.85 -2.76 2.42
N GLU A 55 15.83 -2.67 1.07
CA GLU A 55 17.04 -2.43 0.29
C GLU A 55 17.45 -0.95 0.24
N LEU A 56 16.48 -0.02 0.28
CA LEU A 56 16.75 1.42 0.10
C LEU A 56 16.63 2.22 1.40
N ILE A 57 15.62 1.93 2.22
CA ILE A 57 15.25 2.76 3.37
C ILE A 57 15.96 2.28 4.64
N ASP A 58 15.98 0.97 4.93
CA ASP A 58 16.61 0.44 6.15
C ASP A 58 18.09 0.87 6.29
N PRO A 59 18.95 0.80 5.25
CA PRO A 59 20.34 1.25 5.36
C PRO A 59 20.45 2.75 5.62
N ALA A 60 19.60 3.57 4.99
CA ALA A 60 19.60 5.01 5.15
C ALA A 60 19.14 5.43 6.56
N ILE A 61 18.18 4.71 7.14
CA ILE A 61 17.79 4.89 8.54
C ILE A 61 18.95 4.50 9.45
N ALA A 62 19.61 3.35 9.22
CA ALA A 62 20.74 2.92 10.05
C ALA A 62 21.87 3.96 10.04
N GLU A 63 22.28 4.42 8.86
CA GLU A 63 23.30 5.46 8.70
C GLU A 63 22.92 6.76 9.44
N TYR A 64 21.66 7.19 9.30
CA TYR A 64 21.18 8.38 10.00
C TYR A 64 21.17 8.19 11.52
N MET A 65 20.71 7.05 12.01
CA MET A 65 20.63 6.76 13.44
C MET A 65 22.01 6.59 14.10
N ASP A 66 23.02 6.19 13.34
CA ASP A 66 24.41 6.14 13.82
C ASP A 66 25.03 7.54 13.97
N SER A 67 24.51 8.54 13.25
CA SER A 67 24.92 9.94 13.40
C SER A 67 24.30 10.66 14.60
N LEU A 68 23.32 10.04 15.27
CA LEU A 68 22.54 10.63 16.35
C LEU A 68 22.90 10.08 17.73
N PRO A 69 22.65 10.83 18.82
CA PRO A 69 22.74 10.30 20.17
C PRO A 69 21.78 9.11 20.37
N ASN A 70 22.19 8.14 21.19
CA ASN A 70 21.41 6.93 21.43
C ASN A 70 20.00 7.20 22.02
N SER A 71 19.78 8.35 22.65
CA SER A 71 18.45 8.76 23.15
C SER A 71 17.39 8.82 22.05
N TYR A 72 17.77 9.14 20.80
CA TYR A 72 16.85 9.25 19.68
C TYR A 72 16.35 7.89 19.16
N LYS A 73 17.12 6.81 19.40
CA LYS A 73 16.79 5.44 18.92
C LYS A 73 15.49 4.91 19.50
N ASN A 74 15.06 5.39 20.66
CA ASN A 74 13.82 5.00 21.31
C ASN A 74 12.56 5.52 20.58
N TYR A 75 12.72 6.51 19.70
CA TYR A 75 11.61 7.17 18.99
C TYR A 75 11.47 6.71 17.54
N VAL A 76 12.26 5.73 17.11
CA VAL A 76 12.18 5.11 15.79
C VAL A 76 11.87 3.64 15.98
N ALA A 77 10.77 3.15 15.38
CA ALA A 77 10.40 1.75 15.55
C ALA A 77 11.52 0.83 15.03
N GLY A 78 11.89 -0.16 15.85
CA GLY A 78 12.94 -1.12 15.54
C GLY A 78 14.38 -0.65 15.82
N SER A 79 14.66 0.65 15.76
CA SER A 79 16.02 1.17 15.93
C SER A 79 16.61 0.89 17.32
N GLY A 80 15.82 1.02 18.39
CA GLY A 80 16.25 0.69 19.75
C GLY A 80 16.51 -0.79 20.01
N SER A 81 15.97 -1.69 19.19
CA SER A 81 16.12 -3.15 19.30
C SER A 81 17.01 -3.77 18.22
N GLY A 82 17.63 -2.94 17.36
CA GLY A 82 18.43 -3.41 16.22
C GLY A 82 17.62 -4.11 15.13
N VAL A 83 16.30 -3.90 15.10
CA VAL A 83 15.39 -4.49 14.10
C VAL A 83 15.18 -3.47 12.99
N GLY A 84 15.31 -3.91 11.73
CA GLY A 84 15.10 -3.06 10.57
C GLY A 84 13.67 -2.52 10.48
N PHE A 85 13.51 -1.33 9.89
CA PHE A 85 12.22 -0.69 9.71
C PHE A 85 11.27 -1.55 8.87
N SER A 86 11.79 -2.16 7.79
CA SER A 86 11.04 -3.12 6.97
C SER A 86 10.55 -4.36 7.73
N GLU A 87 11.33 -4.83 8.70
CA GLU A 87 11.00 -6.03 9.47
C GLU A 87 9.91 -5.75 10.50
N ILE A 88 9.91 -4.57 11.14
CA ILE A 88 8.78 -4.12 11.96
C ILE A 88 7.51 -4.05 11.12
N ILE A 89 7.57 -3.47 9.92
CA ILE A 89 6.41 -3.42 9.01
C ILE A 89 5.92 -4.83 8.65
N ARG A 90 6.82 -5.78 8.43
CA ARG A 90 6.45 -7.18 8.14
C ARG A 90 5.63 -7.79 9.27
N LEU A 91 5.96 -7.46 10.52
CA LEU A 91 5.29 -8.00 11.71
C LEU A 91 3.93 -7.36 11.97
N ILE A 92 3.81 -6.03 11.87
CA ILE A 92 2.61 -5.30 12.29
C ILE A 92 1.76 -4.77 11.14
N GLY A 93 2.30 -4.75 9.92
CA GLY A 93 1.68 -4.15 8.74
C GLY A 93 1.91 -2.63 8.63
N LEU A 94 1.72 -2.10 7.41
CA LEU A 94 2.00 -0.69 7.08
C LEU A 94 1.13 0.30 7.87
N GLU A 95 -0.17 0.03 8.01
CA GLU A 95 -1.09 0.95 8.72
C GLU A 95 -0.78 1.03 10.22
N ALA A 96 -0.50 -0.11 10.85
CA ALA A 96 -0.11 -0.13 12.27
C ALA A 96 1.23 0.56 12.48
N MET A 97 2.18 0.40 11.54
CA MET A 97 3.46 1.08 11.57
C MET A 97 3.31 2.60 11.53
N VAL A 98 2.47 3.15 10.65
CA VAL A 98 2.18 4.59 10.62
C VAL A 98 1.67 5.09 11.97
N ARG A 99 0.74 4.35 12.58
CA ARG A 99 0.16 4.72 13.89
C ARG A 99 1.22 4.70 14.99
N MET A 100 2.04 3.65 15.03
CA MET A 100 3.12 3.48 16.00
C MET A 100 4.16 4.60 15.87
N GLN A 101 4.66 4.86 14.67
CA GLN A 101 5.68 5.88 14.44
C GLN A 101 5.17 7.29 14.78
N ARG A 102 3.91 7.60 14.46
CA ARG A 102 3.26 8.86 14.88
C ARG A 102 3.17 8.98 16.41
N GLN A 103 2.93 7.88 17.12
CA GLN A 103 2.90 7.88 18.58
C GLN A 103 4.28 8.12 19.18
N LEU A 104 5.31 7.47 18.67
CA LEU A 104 6.69 7.67 19.09
C LEU A 104 7.15 9.11 18.85
N LEU A 105 6.83 9.68 17.68
CA LEU A 105 7.14 11.08 17.37
C LEU A 105 6.45 12.05 18.33
N ARG A 106 5.17 11.84 18.65
CA ARG A 106 4.48 12.67 19.67
C ARG A 106 5.14 12.57 21.04
N GLN A 107 5.65 11.40 21.41
CA GLN A 107 6.37 11.23 22.66
C GLN A 107 7.69 12.01 22.64
N PHE A 108 8.46 11.93 21.54
CA PHE A 108 9.68 12.71 21.37
C PHE A 108 9.43 14.22 21.56
N ILE A 109 8.44 14.76 20.84
CA ILE A 109 8.06 16.18 20.92
C ILE A 109 7.69 16.59 22.34
N LYS A 110 7.05 15.69 23.10
CA LYS A 110 6.62 15.98 24.47
C LYS A 110 7.76 15.92 25.50
N THR A 111 8.76 15.05 25.28
CA THR A 111 9.73 14.71 26.34
C THR A 111 11.15 15.18 26.08
N SER A 112 11.54 15.36 24.82
CA SER A 112 12.95 15.45 24.43
C SER A 112 13.24 16.48 23.37
N ASP A 113 12.21 17.10 22.79
CA ASP A 113 12.36 18.13 21.79
C ASP A 113 12.73 19.46 22.44
N GLU A 114 13.96 19.89 22.20
CA GLU A 114 14.50 21.18 22.63
C GLU A 114 14.44 22.23 21.50
N GLN A 115 13.75 21.91 20.39
CA GLN A 115 13.63 22.77 19.20
C GLN A 115 14.98 23.11 18.57
N THR A 116 16.00 22.29 18.80
CA THR A 116 17.31 22.45 18.16
C THR A 116 17.22 22.12 16.67
N GLN A 117 18.19 22.59 15.87
CA GLN A 117 18.26 22.22 14.45
C GLN A 117 18.30 20.70 14.24
N ARG A 118 18.91 19.96 15.18
CA ARG A 118 18.94 18.50 15.16
C ARG A 118 17.55 17.91 15.38
N ASP A 119 16.81 18.43 16.36
CA ASP A 119 15.46 17.95 16.67
C ASP A 119 14.50 18.23 15.52
N GLN A 120 14.59 19.42 14.92
CA GLN A 120 13.83 19.78 13.73
C GLN A 120 14.15 18.86 12.55
N CYS A 121 15.43 18.57 12.33
CA CYS A 121 15.87 17.61 11.31
C CYS A 121 15.33 16.19 11.60
N PHE A 122 15.36 15.77 12.86
CA PHE A 122 14.83 14.48 13.29
C PHE A 122 13.32 14.39 13.07
N VAL A 123 12.55 15.37 13.51
CA VAL A 123 11.10 15.46 13.29
C VAL A 123 10.78 15.39 11.79
N ALA A 124 11.42 16.22 10.97
CA ALA A 124 11.22 16.22 9.52
C ALA A 124 11.56 14.86 8.88
N THR A 125 12.59 14.18 9.39
CA THR A 125 12.99 12.85 8.90
C THR A 125 11.93 11.80 9.23
N ILE A 126 11.45 11.77 10.47
CA ILE A 126 10.42 10.82 10.90
C ILE A 126 9.09 11.08 10.20
N GLU A 127 8.69 12.34 10.02
CA GLU A 127 7.50 12.71 9.26
C GLU A 127 7.61 12.26 7.80
N SER A 128 8.78 12.41 7.17
CA SER A 128 9.00 11.91 5.81
C SER A 128 8.87 10.38 5.71
N LEU A 129 9.34 9.64 6.71
CA LEU A 129 9.16 8.18 6.78
C LEU A 129 7.71 7.78 7.02
N ILE A 130 6.97 8.56 7.82
CA ILE A 130 5.53 8.37 8.04
C ILE A 130 4.77 8.55 6.73
N GLU A 131 5.04 9.61 5.97
CA GLU A 131 4.43 9.86 4.66
C GLU A 131 4.75 8.72 3.68
N LEU A 132 6.01 8.28 3.59
CA LEU A 132 6.38 7.11 2.79
C LEU A 132 5.57 5.87 3.15
N THR A 133 5.45 5.58 4.45
CA THR A 133 4.76 4.38 4.93
C THR A 133 3.25 4.47 4.67
N TRP A 134 2.68 5.66 4.83
CA TRP A 134 1.27 5.93 4.54
C TRP A 134 0.94 5.79 3.05
N ASP A 135 1.79 6.34 2.18
CA ASP A 135 1.65 6.18 0.73
C ASP A 135 1.79 4.72 0.30
N CYS A 136 2.69 3.97 0.93
CA CYS A 136 2.80 2.53 0.76
C CYS A 136 1.51 1.80 1.17
N ALA A 137 0.88 2.18 2.29
CA ALA A 137 -0.37 1.58 2.76
C ALA A 137 -1.55 1.92 1.83
N CYS A 138 -1.59 3.15 1.33
CA CYS A 138 -2.63 3.65 0.44
C CYS A 138 -2.49 3.17 -1.00
N LYS A 139 -1.35 2.55 -1.37
CA LYS A 139 -1.10 2.04 -2.71
C LYS A 139 -2.09 0.94 -3.09
N ARG A 140 -3.07 1.32 -3.90
CA ARG A 140 -4.03 0.36 -4.47
C ARG A 140 -3.35 -0.42 -5.59
N PRO A 141 -3.45 -1.76 -5.61
CA PRO A 141 -3.04 -2.52 -6.79
C PRO A 141 -3.88 -2.01 -7.95
N LYS A 142 -3.23 -1.56 -9.03
CA LYS A 142 -3.92 -1.32 -10.30
C LYS A 142 -4.44 -2.67 -10.77
N LYS A 143 -5.68 -3.00 -10.38
CA LYS A 143 -6.42 -4.11 -10.99
C LYS A 143 -6.42 -3.77 -12.47
N SER A 144 -5.82 -4.62 -13.30
CA SER A 144 -6.11 -4.58 -14.73
C SER A 144 -7.63 -4.66 -14.80
N THR A 145 -8.29 -3.56 -15.13
CA THR A 145 -9.70 -3.60 -15.48
C THR A 145 -9.75 -4.56 -16.64
N ALA A 146 -10.23 -5.79 -16.40
CA ALA A 146 -10.48 -6.71 -17.47
C ALA A 146 -11.35 -5.95 -18.47
N THR A 147 -10.94 -5.92 -19.73
CA THR A 147 -11.69 -5.29 -20.82
C THR A 147 -13.16 -5.66 -20.62
N LYS A 148 -14.08 -4.68 -20.62
CA LYS A 148 -15.52 -4.94 -20.43
C LYS A 148 -15.91 -6.15 -21.31
N GLY A 149 -16.32 -7.26 -20.68
CA GLY A 149 -16.62 -8.53 -21.35
C GLY A 149 -15.65 -9.69 -21.09
N VAL A 150 -14.49 -9.47 -20.47
CA VAL A 150 -13.54 -10.54 -20.12
C VAL A 150 -13.64 -10.85 -18.63
N ASN A 151 -14.33 -11.94 -18.29
CA ASN A 151 -14.32 -12.49 -16.94
C ASN A 151 -12.99 -13.26 -16.74
N LEU A 152 -12.11 -12.77 -15.86
CA LEU A 152 -10.81 -13.41 -15.55
C LEU A 152 -10.96 -14.66 -14.68
N ASN A 153 -11.80 -15.61 -15.11
CA ASN A 153 -11.86 -16.95 -14.54
C ASN A 153 -12.03 -18.04 -15.62
N VAL A 154 -11.48 -17.82 -16.82
CA VAL A 154 -11.55 -18.80 -17.93
C VAL A 154 -10.36 -19.76 -17.96
N GLN A 155 -9.25 -19.45 -17.27
CA GLN A 155 -8.02 -20.27 -17.32
C GLN A 155 -7.94 -21.39 -16.28
N ARG A 156 -8.86 -21.47 -15.30
CA ARG A 156 -9.02 -22.65 -14.44
C ARG A 156 -10.33 -23.35 -14.75
N LYS A 157 -10.39 -23.96 -15.93
CA LYS A 157 -11.41 -24.97 -16.21
C LYS A 157 -10.73 -26.32 -16.23
N HIS A 158 -10.65 -26.98 -15.06
CA HIS A 158 -10.64 -28.44 -15.05
C HIS A 158 -12.02 -28.86 -15.54
N ASN A 159 -12.18 -28.93 -16.86
CA ASN A 159 -13.46 -29.26 -17.50
C ASN A 159 -13.92 -30.67 -17.13
N PHE A 160 -12.98 -31.53 -16.69
CA PHE A 160 -13.19 -32.94 -16.44
C PHE A 160 -12.68 -33.33 -15.05
N CYS A 161 -13.36 -34.29 -14.43
CA CYS A 161 -12.96 -34.93 -13.19
C CYS A 161 -11.73 -35.81 -13.43
N GLU A 162 -10.69 -35.65 -12.63
CA GLU A 162 -9.42 -36.38 -12.78
C GLU A 162 -9.53 -37.89 -12.49
N PHE A 163 -10.59 -38.33 -11.80
CA PHE A 163 -10.81 -39.74 -11.47
C PHE A 163 -11.66 -40.50 -12.47
N CYS A 164 -12.63 -39.84 -13.10
CA CYS A 164 -13.60 -40.51 -13.99
C CYS A 164 -13.68 -39.92 -15.39
N GLY A 165 -12.94 -38.85 -15.69
CA GLY A 165 -12.92 -38.21 -17.01
C GLY A 165 -14.23 -37.52 -17.41
N ASN A 166 -15.28 -37.58 -16.59
CA ASN A 166 -16.55 -36.93 -16.86
C ASN A 166 -16.49 -35.42 -16.58
N LEU A 167 -17.34 -34.65 -17.26
CA LEU A 167 -17.47 -33.22 -16.98
C LEU A 167 -17.86 -32.98 -15.52
N THR A 168 -17.22 -31.99 -14.90
CA THR A 168 -17.62 -31.54 -13.55
C THR A 168 -19.06 -31.02 -13.57
N GLU A 169 -19.75 -31.06 -12.43
CA GLU A 169 -21.11 -30.51 -12.31
C GLU A 169 -21.16 -29.05 -12.75
N TYR A 170 -20.11 -28.28 -12.42
CA TYR A 170 -19.95 -26.89 -12.87
C TYR A 170 -19.84 -26.79 -14.39
N SER A 171 -19.06 -27.65 -15.04
CA SER A 171 -18.95 -27.66 -16.51
C SER A 171 -20.26 -28.07 -17.20
N LYS A 172 -21.01 -29.03 -16.64
CA LYS A 172 -22.35 -29.39 -17.13
C LYS A 172 -23.33 -28.23 -17.01
N PHE A 173 -23.31 -27.53 -15.87
CA PHE A 173 -24.12 -26.33 -15.65
C PHE A 173 -23.78 -25.24 -16.68
N MET A 174 -22.50 -24.94 -16.90
CA MET A 174 -22.07 -23.92 -17.86
C MET A 174 -22.44 -24.27 -19.31
N LEU A 175 -22.34 -25.54 -19.72
CA LEU A 175 -22.83 -25.99 -21.04
C LEU A 175 -24.34 -25.79 -21.19
N THR A 176 -25.09 -26.05 -20.13
CA THR A 176 -26.55 -25.83 -20.13
C THR A 176 -26.88 -24.34 -20.27
N VAL A 177 -26.11 -23.46 -19.63
CA VAL A 177 -26.25 -22.00 -19.74
C VAL A 177 -25.83 -21.50 -21.14
N GLU A 178 -24.77 -22.03 -21.73
CA GLU A 178 -24.32 -21.69 -23.09
C GLU A 178 -25.30 -22.17 -24.17
N GLN A 179 -25.90 -23.34 -23.99
CA GLN A 179 -26.95 -23.89 -24.86
C GLN A 179 -28.27 -23.11 -24.75
N ARG A 180 -28.53 -22.47 -23.60
CA ARG A 180 -29.70 -21.60 -23.36
C ARG A 180 -29.44 -20.13 -23.73
N LYS A 181 -28.66 -19.82 -24.77
CA LYS A 181 -28.61 -18.45 -25.33
C LYS A 181 -29.96 -18.06 -25.97
N THR A 182 -30.96 -17.79 -25.13
CA THR A 182 -32.28 -17.14 -25.34
C THR A 182 -33.08 -17.43 -24.05
N ASN A 183 -33.51 -16.49 -23.19
CA ASN A 183 -33.94 -15.11 -23.36
C ASN A 183 -33.54 -14.26 -22.14
N GLU A 184 -33.00 -13.06 -22.39
CA GLU A 184 -32.90 -11.98 -21.39
C GLU A 184 -34.30 -11.49 -20.99
N VAL A 185 -34.98 -12.13 -20.02
CA VAL A 185 -36.16 -11.50 -19.36
C VAL A 185 -36.26 -11.79 -17.85
N GLU A 186 -35.71 -12.88 -17.31
CA GLU A 186 -36.04 -13.28 -15.92
C GLU A 186 -34.98 -12.94 -14.84
N LEU A 187 -34.14 -11.91 -15.04
CA LEU A 187 -33.27 -11.41 -13.94
C LEU A 187 -33.70 -10.05 -13.36
N ILE A 188 -34.84 -9.49 -13.79
CA ILE A 188 -35.33 -8.19 -13.30
C ILE A 188 -36.33 -8.33 -12.13
N ASP A 189 -36.92 -9.50 -11.89
CA ASP A 189 -38.09 -9.60 -11.01
C ASP A 189 -37.82 -9.92 -9.52
N HIS A 190 -36.58 -9.76 -9.05
CA HIS A 190 -36.25 -9.87 -7.62
C HIS A 190 -35.86 -8.54 -6.95
N LYS A 191 -36.18 -7.39 -7.56
CA LYS A 191 -36.05 -6.07 -6.90
C LYS A 191 -37.37 -5.36 -6.57
N LYS A 192 -38.53 -6.00 -6.77
CA LYS A 192 -39.85 -5.44 -6.45
C LYS A 192 -40.61 -6.21 -5.36
N LEU A 193 -39.93 -6.65 -4.30
CA LEU A 193 -40.60 -7.09 -3.06
C LEU A 193 -39.79 -6.59 -1.86
N GLY A 194 -39.94 -5.30 -1.55
CA GLY A 194 -39.25 -4.69 -0.42
C GLY A 194 -39.56 -3.22 -0.20
N SER A 195 -40.78 -2.76 -0.48
CA SER A 195 -41.20 -1.42 -0.07
C SER A 195 -42.72 -1.29 -0.06
N GLY A 196 -43.31 -1.60 1.09
CA GLY A 196 -44.63 -1.13 1.49
C GLY A 196 -44.95 -1.65 2.90
N PRO A 197 -45.70 -0.93 3.75
CA PRO A 197 -46.13 0.48 3.69
C PRO A 197 -45.74 1.29 4.95
N ILE A 198 -45.73 2.62 4.87
CA ILE A 198 -45.98 3.48 6.05
C ILE A 198 -47.07 4.46 5.64
N ASN A 199 -48.21 4.34 6.32
CA ASN A 199 -49.44 5.08 6.08
C ASN A 199 -49.64 6.08 7.23
N PHE A 200 -49.77 7.37 6.94
CA PHE A 200 -50.26 8.44 7.82
C PHE A 200 -50.62 9.62 6.89
N ARG A 201 -51.77 10.28 6.93
CA ARG A 201 -53.09 10.15 7.56
C ARG A 201 -53.94 11.24 6.86
N SER A 202 -55.25 11.04 6.75
CA SER A 202 -56.21 12.07 6.34
C SER A 202 -56.21 13.27 7.28
#